data_AF-A0A543BJ77-F1
#
_entry.id   AF-A0A543BJ77-F1
#
_cell.length_a   1.000
_cell.length_b   1.000
_cell.length_c   1.000
_cell.angle_alpha   90.00
_cell.angle_beta   90.00
_cell.angle_gamma   90.00
#
_symmetry.space_group_name_H-M   'P 1'
#
loop_
_entity.id
_entity.type
_entity.pdbx_description
1 polymer ?
#
loop_
_entity_poly.entity_id
_entity_poly.type
_entity_poly.pdbx_seq_one_letter_code
_entity_poly.pdbx_strand_id
1 'polypeptide(L)' 'MTVQLAAEHPEAPRAAEQKYLTPAQTCDLIPGMTVGHLAQLRFTGKGPKFLKPTPRTVLYRTADIIAWLENSEQTSTAV' A
#
# COMPACT_ATOMS: atom_id res chain seq x y z
N MET A 1 -14.67 26.52 -36.12
CA MET A 1 -14.58 25.12 -35.64
C MET A 1 -14.14 25.19 -34.20
N THR A 2 -15.09 25.36 -33.29
CA THR A 2 -14.85 25.66 -31.89
C THR A 2 -15.09 24.38 -31.12
N VAL A 3 -14.01 23.71 -30.68
CA VAL A 3 -14.15 22.56 -29.78
C VAL A 3 -13.86 23.06 -28.36
N GLN A 4 -14.99 23.23 -27.69
CA GLN A 4 -15.28 23.41 -26.28
C GLN A 4 -14.15 23.08 -25.27
N LEU A 5 -13.94 24.05 -24.36
CA LEU A 5 -13.42 23.91 -23.00
C LEU A 5 -13.68 22.51 -22.40
N ALA A 6 -12.60 21.78 -22.10
CA ALA A 6 -12.67 20.69 -21.15
C ALA A 6 -12.96 21.29 -19.78
N ALA A 7 -14.17 21.07 -19.29
CA ALA A 7 -14.60 21.47 -17.96
C ALA A 7 -13.58 20.97 -16.92
N GLU A 8 -12.85 21.91 -16.31
CA GLU A 8 -12.25 21.74 -15.00
C GLU A 8 -13.38 21.35 -14.04
N HIS A 9 -13.49 20.05 -13.79
CA HIS A 9 -14.39 19.53 -12.77
C HIS A 9 -13.84 20.00 -11.42
N PRO A 10 -14.60 20.76 -10.60
CA PRO A 10 -14.17 21.09 -9.25
C PRO A 10 -14.35 19.83 -8.40
N GLU A 11 -13.37 18.94 -8.47
CA GLU A 11 -13.38 17.69 -7.75
C GLU A 11 -13.02 18.00 -6.29
N ALA A 12 -14.07 18.13 -5.45
CA ALA A 12 -13.98 18.10 -3.99
C ALA A 12 -12.85 17.15 -3.57
N PRO A 13 -11.98 17.51 -2.60
CA PRO A 13 -10.69 16.87 -2.38
C PRO A 13 -10.90 15.37 -2.25
N ARG A 14 -10.74 14.66 -3.37
CA ARG A 14 -11.03 13.24 -3.48
C ARG A 14 -10.01 12.61 -2.56
N ALA A 15 -10.49 12.14 -1.41
CA ALA A 15 -9.70 11.50 -0.37
C ALA A 15 -8.54 10.73 -1.03
N ALA A 16 -7.33 11.28 -0.89
CA ALA A 16 -6.13 11.04 -1.69
C ALA A 16 -6.13 9.70 -2.43
N GLU A 17 -5.95 9.70 -3.76
CA GLU A 17 -5.83 8.51 -4.62
C GLU A 17 -5.28 7.29 -3.86
N GLN A 18 -6.19 6.44 -3.36
CA GLN A 18 -5.79 5.28 -2.57
C GLN A 18 -5.24 4.24 -3.55
N LYS A 19 -3.93 4.33 -3.81
CA LYS A 19 -3.22 3.40 -4.64
C LYS A 19 -3.15 2.05 -3.95
N TYR A 20 -3.70 1.03 -4.59
CA TYR A 20 -3.61 -0.36 -4.15
C TYR A 20 -2.36 -1.02 -4.73
N LEU A 21 -1.70 -1.83 -3.92
CA LEU A 21 -0.50 -2.57 -4.27
C LEU A 21 -0.77 -4.06 -4.13
N THR A 22 -0.29 -4.83 -5.10
CA THR A 22 -0.16 -6.29 -4.97
C THR A 22 1.05 -6.64 -4.11
N PRO A 23 1.17 -7.88 -3.60
CA PRO A 23 2.33 -8.29 -2.81
C PRO A 23 3.66 -8.10 -3.55
N ALA A 24 3.67 -8.34 -4.87
CA ALA A 24 4.85 -8.11 -5.70
C ALA A 24 5.24 -6.63 -5.73
N GLN A 25 4.26 -5.74 -5.99
CA GLN A 25 4.50 -4.29 -6.01
C GLN A 25 4.91 -3.73 -4.63
N THR A 26 4.44 -4.34 -3.54
CA THR A 26 4.91 -4.00 -2.19
C THR A 26 6.38 -4.38 -2.00
N CYS A 27 6.82 -5.53 -2.55
CA CYS A 27 8.22 -5.92 -2.53
C CYS A 27 9.10 -5.00 -3.40
N ASP A 28 8.57 -4.51 -4.53
CA ASP A 28 9.28 -3.53 -5.36
C ASP A 28 9.47 -2.19 -4.63
N LEU A 29 8.52 -1.82 -3.76
CA LEU A 29 8.57 -0.59 -2.96
C LEU A 29 9.56 -0.68 -1.79
N ILE A 30 9.71 -1.87 -1.18
CA ILE A 30 10.55 -2.09 0.00
C ILE A 30 11.76 -2.94 -0.39
N PRO A 31 12.95 -2.34 -0.62
CA PRO A 31 14.15 -3.10 -0.98
C PRO A 31 14.46 -4.20 0.04
N GLY A 32 14.73 -5.41 -0.45
CA GLY A 32 15.00 -6.58 0.40
C GLY A 32 13.77 -7.29 0.97
N MET A 33 12.56 -6.77 0.73
CA MET A 33 11.32 -7.44 1.11
C MET A 33 10.97 -8.55 0.11
N THR A 34 10.47 -9.67 0.61
CA THR A 34 10.01 -10.80 -0.23
C THR A 34 8.55 -11.12 0.00
N VAL A 35 7.88 -11.68 -1.01
CA VAL A 35 6.47 -12.09 -0.90
C VAL A 35 6.29 -13.17 0.17
N GLY A 36 7.26 -14.06 0.31
CA GLY A 36 7.27 -15.09 1.37
C GLY A 36 7.34 -14.50 2.77
N HIS A 37 8.21 -13.51 2.98
CA HIS A 37 8.31 -12.81 4.26
C HIS A 37 7.02 -12.02 4.55
N LEU A 38 6.43 -11.33 3.56
CA LEU A 38 5.12 -10.70 3.72
C LEU A 38 4.01 -11.70 4.06
N ALA A 39 4.02 -12.89 3.46
CA ALA A 39 3.05 -13.93 3.79
C ALA A 39 3.21 -14.42 5.24
N GLN A 40 4.45 -14.61 5.70
CA GLN A 40 4.74 -14.94 7.10
C GLN A 40 4.26 -13.84 8.04
N LEU A 41 4.52 -12.57 7.73
CA LEU A 41 4.09 -11.43 8.54
C LEU A 41 2.56 -11.32 8.66
N ARG A 42 1.81 -11.67 7.60
CA ARG A 42 0.34 -11.77 7.66
C ARG A 42 -0.09 -12.91 8.58
N PHE A 43 0.57 -14.05 8.50
CA PHE A 43 0.26 -15.21 9.34
C PHE A 43 0.53 -14.95 10.82
N THR A 44 1.62 -14.27 11.15
CA THR A 44 1.97 -13.91 12.53
C THR A 44 1.27 -12.65 13.04
N GLY A 45 0.50 -11.96 12.20
CA GLY A 45 -0.18 -10.70 12.54
C GLY A 45 0.74 -9.51 12.78
N LYS A 46 2.01 -9.58 12.36
CA LYS A 46 3.01 -8.50 12.51
C LYS A 46 3.18 -7.64 11.25
N GLY A 47 2.47 -8.01 10.18
CA GLY A 47 2.56 -7.34 8.89
C GLY A 47 1.63 -6.14 8.72
N PRO A 48 1.77 -5.44 7.60
CA PRO A 48 0.90 -4.32 7.26
C PRO A 48 -0.54 -4.77 7.06
N LYS A 49 -1.48 -3.84 7.25
CA LYS A 49 -2.91 -4.09 7.01
C LYS A 49 -3.13 -4.49 5.56
N PHE A 50 -3.80 -5.62 5.37
CA PHE A 50 -4.11 -6.16 4.06
C PHE A 50 -5.61 -6.23 3.84
N LEU A 51 -5.99 -6.12 2.57
CA LEU A 51 -7.34 -6.33 2.09
C LEU A 51 -7.39 -7.69 1.42
N LYS A 52 -8.47 -8.43 1.67
CA LYS A 52 -8.73 -9.73 1.04
C LYS A 52 -10.10 -9.70 0.36
N PRO A 53 -10.23 -9.03 -0.81
CA PRO A 53 -11.52 -8.95 -1.52
C PRO A 53 -11.99 -10.32 -2.02
N THR A 54 -11.05 -11.23 -2.32
CA THR A 54 -11.34 -12.61 -2.72
C THR A 54 -10.46 -13.58 -1.95
N PRO A 55 -10.79 -14.88 -1.89
CA PRO A 55 -9.97 -15.88 -1.20
C PRO A 55 -8.52 -15.97 -1.69
N ARG A 56 -8.26 -15.61 -2.95
CA ARG A 56 -6.96 -15.72 -3.62
C ARG A 56 -6.24 -14.39 -3.79
N THR A 57 -6.93 -13.27 -3.64
CA THR A 57 -6.37 -11.94 -3.87
C THR A 57 -6.06 -11.26 -2.56
N VAL A 58 -4.79 -10.90 -2.36
CA VAL A 58 -4.35 -10.05 -1.26
C VAL A 58 -3.89 -8.73 -1.84
N LEU A 59 -4.43 -7.63 -1.34
CA LEU A 59 -4.07 -6.27 -1.73
C LEU A 59 -3.64 -5.47 -0.51
N TYR A 60 -2.86 -4.44 -0.76
CA TYR A 60 -2.43 -3.47 0.23
C TYR A 60 -2.84 -2.08 -0.20
N ARG A 61 -3.14 -1.22 0.78
CA ARG A 61 -3.16 0.23 0.51
C ARG A 61 -1.76 0.77 0.70
N THR A 62 -1.32 1.62 -0.22
CA THR A 62 0.01 2.24 -0.13
C THR A 62 0.20 2.97 1.21
N ALA A 63 -0.81 3.70 1.67
CA ALA A 63 -0.78 4.38 2.96
C ALA A 63 -0.60 3.42 4.16
N ASP A 64 -1.25 2.25 4.14
CA ASP A 64 -1.11 1.25 5.22
C ASP A 64 0.30 0.63 5.23
N ILE A 65 0.93 0.44 4.07
CA ILE A 65 2.32 -0.03 3.96
C ILE A 65 3.27 1.01 4.58
N ILE A 66 3.12 2.29 4.19
CA ILE A 66 3.98 3.37 4.69
C ILE A 66 3.80 3.53 6.21
N ALA A 67 2.57 3.60 6.70
CA ALA A 67 2.31 3.71 8.14
C ALA A 67 2.88 2.53 8.94
N TRP A 68 2.86 1.32 8.36
CA TRP A 68 3.50 0.16 8.98
C TRP A 68 5.03 0.25 8.99
N LEU A 69 5.65 0.77 7.92
CA LEU A 69 7.09 1.02 7.87
C LEU A 69 7.50 2.06 8.90
N GLU A 70 6.78 3.17 8.99
CA GLU A 70 7.01 4.24 9.99
C GLU A 70 6.86 3.70 11.41
N ASN A 71 5.84 2.86 11.67
CA ASN A 71 5.71 2.22 12.97
C ASN A 71 6.80 1.16 13.25
N SER A 72 7.49 0.67 12.22
CA SER A 72 8.59 -0.29 12.35
C SER A 72 9.94 0.40 12.50
N GLU A 73 9.97 1.73 12.59
CA GLU A 73 11.19 2.50 12.85
C GLU A 73 11.83 2.06 14.17
N GLN A 74 13.11 1.71 14.10
CA GLN A 74 13.92 1.33 15.26
C GLN A 74 15.23 2.10 15.24
N THR A 75 15.61 2.67 16.38
CA THR A 75 16.85 3.45 16.53
C THR A 75 18.04 2.59 16.98
N SER A 76 17.79 1.34 17.39
CA SER A 76 18.83 0.42 17.86
C SER A 76 18.51 -1.00 17.45
N THR A 77 19.53 -1.74 16.99
CA THR A 77 19.44 -3.16 16.64
C THR A 77 19.76 -4.07 17.82
N ALA A 78 19.96 -3.52 19.02
CA ALA A 78 20.33 -4.26 20.23
C ALA A 78 19.15 -4.93 20.96
N VAL A 79 17.97 -5.04 20.33
CA VAL A 79 16.77 -5.69 20.87
C VAL A 79 16.69 -7.17 20.53
#